data_AF-A0A520ACQ7-F1
#
_entry.id   AF-A0A520ACQ7-F1
#
_cell.length_a   1.000
_cell.length_b   1.000
_cell.length_c   1.000
_cell.angle_alpha   90.00
_cell.angle_beta   90.00
_cell.angle_gamma   90.00
#
_symmetry.space_group_name_H-M   'P 1'
#
loop_
_entity.id
_entity.type
_entity.pdbx_description
1 polymer ?
#
loop_
_entity_poly.entity_id
_entity_poly.type
_entity_poly.pdbx_seq_one_letter_code
_entity_poly.pdbx_strand_id
1 'polypeptide(L)'
;MIDNLPTYISLAFGLTTVATLLLFIWTIKNSDSALTRKKATPIFIGLTIWLAIQAVLTLINTYNADTNKFPPKIMLIGILPAILVIILLFATSKGKQFIDSLPLKNLTYLHIVRIPVEIVLFWLFLNKAIPELMTFEGRNFDIVAGITAPIVAYFGFTKVKLNRRIILLWNFICLGLLLNIVINALLSAPSPIQK
;
A
#
# COMPACT_ATOMS: atom_id res chain seq x y z
N MET A 1 -0.20 14.20 -15.06
CA MET A 1 -0.02 12.90 -15.76
C MET A 1 1.42 12.83 -16.22
N ILE A 2 2.05 11.64 -16.28
CA ILE A 2 3.39 11.55 -16.89
C ILE A 2 3.18 11.48 -18.40
N ASP A 3 3.71 12.47 -19.11
CA ASP A 3 3.56 12.56 -20.56
C ASP A 3 4.29 11.39 -21.25
N ASN A 4 3.71 10.86 -22.32
CA ASN A 4 4.23 9.75 -23.13
C ASN A 4 4.33 8.37 -22.45
N LEU A 5 3.62 8.15 -21.33
CA LEU A 5 3.57 6.84 -20.70
C LEU A 5 2.60 5.90 -21.47
N PRO A 6 2.99 4.65 -21.78
CA PRO A 6 2.09 3.68 -22.39
C PRO A 6 0.81 3.45 -21.55
N THR A 7 -0.34 3.41 -22.22
CA THR A 7 -1.67 3.31 -21.57
C THR A 7 -1.82 2.06 -20.71
N TYR A 8 -1.17 0.95 -21.08
CA TYR A 8 -1.22 -0.29 -20.31
C TYR A 8 -0.68 -0.15 -18.89
N ILE A 9 0.28 0.74 -18.63
CA ILE A 9 0.87 0.94 -17.30
C ILE A 9 -0.17 1.60 -16.38
N SER A 10 -0.79 2.68 -16.85
CA SER A 10 -1.84 3.39 -16.11
C SER A 10 -3.06 2.50 -15.87
N LEU A 11 -3.45 1.69 -16.87
CA LEU A 11 -4.54 0.73 -16.73
C LEU A 11 -4.21 -0.37 -15.73
N ALA A 12 -3.01 -0.97 -15.79
CA ALA A 12 -2.58 -2.00 -14.86
C ALA A 12 -2.54 -1.46 -13.42
N PHE A 13 -2.03 -0.24 -13.21
CA PHE A 13 -2.03 0.41 -11.91
C PHE A 13 -3.45 0.68 -11.38
N GLY A 14 -4.34 1.19 -12.24
CA GLY A 14 -5.74 1.43 -11.91
C GLY A 14 -6.46 0.13 -11.51
N LEU A 15 -6.31 -0.93 -12.32
CA LEU A 15 -6.87 -2.25 -12.03
C LEU A 15 -6.32 -2.83 -10.72
N THR A 16 -5.00 -2.70 -10.48
CA THR A 16 -4.38 -3.17 -9.23
C THR A 16 -4.93 -2.41 -8.03
N THR A 17 -5.13 -1.09 -8.15
CA THR A 17 -5.71 -0.26 -7.09
C THR A 17 -7.15 -0.68 -6.77
N VAL A 18 -7.98 -0.88 -7.79
CA VAL A 18 -9.37 -1.35 -7.63
C VAL A 18 -9.40 -2.76 -7.04
N ALA A 19 -8.57 -3.67 -7.54
CA ALA A 19 -8.47 -5.03 -7.01
C ALA A 19 -8.08 -5.03 -5.53
N THR A 20 -7.11 -4.18 -5.14
CA THR A 20 -6.68 -4.02 -3.74
C THR A 20 -7.82 -3.54 -2.85
N LEU A 21 -8.56 -2.53 -3.29
CA LEU A 21 -9.73 -2.02 -2.57
C LEU A 21 -10.78 -3.13 -2.38
N LEU A 22 -11.11 -3.85 -3.45
CA LEU A 22 -12.10 -4.93 -3.40
C LEU A 22 -11.66 -6.07 -2.48
N LEU A 23 -10.39 -6.50 -2.55
CA LEU A 23 -9.82 -7.52 -1.67
C LEU A 23 -9.78 -7.08 -0.20
N PHE A 24 -9.51 -5.80 0.06
CA PHE A 24 -9.53 -5.24 1.41
C PHE A 24 -10.96 -5.21 1.97
N ILE A 25 -11.95 -4.77 1.19
CA ILE A 25 -13.36 -4.81 1.61
C ILE A 25 -13.86 -6.23 1.79
N TRP A 26 -13.46 -7.16 0.92
CA TRP A 26 -13.72 -8.58 1.10
C TRP A 26 -13.12 -9.11 2.41
N THR A 27 -11.92 -8.66 2.78
CA THR A 27 -11.29 -9.00 4.06
C THR A 27 -12.12 -8.51 5.25
N ILE A 28 -12.61 -7.27 5.23
CA ILE A 28 -13.48 -6.72 6.30
C ILE A 28 -14.82 -7.47 6.37
N LYS A 29 -15.39 -7.85 5.22
CA LYS A 29 -16.64 -8.63 5.17
C LYS A 29 -16.49 -10.05 5.73
N ASN A 30 -15.29 -10.61 5.70
CA ASN A 30 -14.96 -11.91 6.29
C ASN A 30 -14.48 -11.83 7.75
N SER A 31 -14.58 -10.66 8.39
CA SER A 31 -14.28 -10.52 9.81
C SER A 31 -15.25 -11.28 10.70
N ASP A 32 -14.72 -11.81 11.82
CA ASP A 32 -15.49 -12.57 12.81
C ASP A 32 -16.56 -11.70 13.49
N SER A 33 -16.26 -10.41 13.71
CA SER A 33 -17.18 -9.46 14.34
C SER A 33 -18.25 -8.94 13.38
N ALA A 34 -19.52 -9.12 13.75
CA ALA A 34 -20.67 -8.58 13.01
C ALA A 34 -20.65 -7.04 12.93
N LEU A 35 -20.14 -6.37 13.97
CA LEU A 35 -19.98 -4.91 13.98
C LEU A 35 -18.96 -4.45 12.94
N THR A 36 -17.85 -5.18 12.79
CA THR A 36 -16.82 -4.90 11.79
C THR A 36 -17.33 -5.12 10.37
N ARG A 37 -18.08 -6.19 10.13
CA ARG A 37 -18.71 -6.44 8.82
C ARG A 37 -19.65 -5.31 8.38
N LYS A 38 -20.45 -4.77 9.31
CA LYS A 38 -21.35 -3.63 9.02
C LYS A 38 -20.59 -2.36 8.62
N LYS A 39 -19.34 -2.19 9.07
CA LYS A 39 -18.48 -1.05 8.70
C LYS A 39 -17.88 -1.18 7.30
N ALA A 40 -17.98 -2.33 6.64
CA ALA A 40 -17.39 -2.54 5.31
C ALA A 40 -17.90 -1.52 4.27
N THR A 41 -19.21 -1.26 4.23
CA THR A 41 -19.82 -0.31 3.29
C THR A 41 -19.38 1.14 3.52
N PRO A 42 -19.47 1.72 4.73
CA PRO A 42 -18.99 3.08 4.95
C PRO A 42 -17.47 3.22 4.72
N ILE A 43 -16.67 2.20 5.07
CA ILE A 43 -15.23 2.19 4.77
C ILE A 43 -14.99 2.19 3.25
N PHE A 44 -15.71 1.36 2.49
CA PHE A 44 -15.61 1.33 1.04
C PHE A 44 -15.93 2.69 0.40
N ILE A 45 -17.02 3.33 0.83
CA ILE A 45 -17.41 4.67 0.35
C ILE A 45 -16.32 5.69 0.69
N GLY A 46 -15.86 5.72 1.95
CA GLY A 46 -14.81 6.65 2.39
C GLY A 46 -13.50 6.48 1.62
N LEU A 47 -13.04 5.25 1.40
CA LEU A 47 -11.84 4.96 0.62
C LEU A 47 -12.02 5.29 -0.86
N THR A 48 -13.19 5.05 -1.44
CA THR A 48 -13.48 5.41 -2.84
C THR A 48 -13.46 6.93 -3.02
N ILE A 49 -14.08 7.68 -2.11
CA ILE A 49 -14.02 9.15 -2.10
C ILE A 49 -12.57 9.62 -1.96
N TRP A 50 -11.81 9.02 -1.04
CA TRP A 50 -10.41 9.35 -0.87
C TRP A 50 -9.59 9.13 -2.14
N LEU A 51 -9.71 7.96 -2.78
CA LEU A 51 -9.03 7.65 -4.04
C LEU A 51 -9.44 8.61 -5.17
N ALA A 52 -10.73 8.98 -5.24
CA ALA A 52 -11.21 9.96 -6.20
C ALA A 52 -10.60 11.36 -5.97
N ILE A 53 -10.51 11.80 -4.71
CA ILE A 53 -9.82 13.06 -4.35
C ILE A 53 -8.36 13.00 -4.82
N GLN A 54 -7.65 11.92 -4.52
CA GLN A 54 -6.25 11.74 -4.92
C GLN A 54 -6.06 11.75 -6.45
N ALA A 55 -6.98 11.12 -7.19
CA ALA A 55 -6.98 11.13 -8.64
C ALA A 55 -7.21 12.56 -9.20
N VAL A 56 -8.22 13.28 -8.70
CA VAL A 56 -8.51 14.66 -9.11
C VAL A 56 -7.33 15.58 -8.83
N LEU A 57 -6.73 15.51 -7.63
CA LEU A 57 -5.54 16.30 -7.26
C LEU A 57 -4.36 16.07 -8.19
N THR A 58 -4.19 14.82 -8.66
CA THR A 58 -3.15 14.45 -9.63
C THR A 58 -3.46 15.00 -11.02
N LEU A 59 -4.72 14.97 -11.46
CA LEU A 59 -5.15 15.50 -12.77
C LEU A 59 -4.99 17.01 -12.87
N ILE A 60 -5.24 17.75 -11.78
CA ILE A 60 -5.00 19.21 -11.72
C ILE A 60 -3.52 19.56 -11.45
N ASN A 61 -2.60 18.58 -11.51
CA ASN A 61 -1.15 18.73 -11.30
C ASN A 61 -0.74 19.30 -9.93
N THR A 62 -1.55 19.12 -8.87
CA THR A 62 -1.25 19.64 -7.52
C THR A 62 0.10 19.16 -6.98
N TYR A 63 0.43 17.88 -7.23
CA TYR A 63 1.66 17.25 -6.74
C TYR A 63 2.92 17.70 -7.49
N ASN A 64 2.78 18.16 -8.73
CA ASN A 64 3.90 18.66 -9.55
C ASN A 64 4.09 20.17 -9.42
N ALA A 65 3.06 20.90 -8.97
CA ALA A 65 3.14 22.34 -8.74
C ALA A 65 3.91 22.66 -7.44
N ASP A 66 4.96 23.48 -7.54
CA ASP A 66 5.79 23.96 -6.42
C ASP A 66 6.53 22.87 -5.61
N THR A 67 7.31 22.01 -6.27
CA THR A 67 8.15 20.99 -5.62
C THR A 67 9.20 21.56 -4.64
N ASN A 68 9.46 22.87 -4.68
CA ASN A 68 10.42 23.56 -3.81
C ASN A 68 9.89 23.93 -2.41
N LYS A 69 8.59 23.75 -2.12
CA LYS A 69 8.02 24.07 -0.80
C LYS A 69 8.16 22.89 0.16
N PHE A 70 8.67 23.15 1.36
CA PHE A 70 8.77 22.16 2.42
C PHE A 70 7.64 22.33 3.46
N PRO A 71 6.97 21.25 3.89
CA PRO A 71 7.10 19.87 3.43
C PRO A 71 6.39 19.63 2.08
N PRO A 72 6.86 18.67 1.24
CA PRO A 72 6.27 18.41 -0.07
C PRO A 72 4.76 18.13 0.01
N LYS A 73 3.98 18.67 -0.95
CA LYS A 73 2.51 18.49 -0.98
C LYS A 73 2.09 17.03 -0.98
N ILE A 74 2.86 16.14 -1.62
CA ILE A 74 2.60 14.69 -1.62
C ILE A 74 2.69 14.08 -0.21
N MET A 75 3.62 14.59 0.62
CA MET A 75 3.76 14.17 2.01
C MET A 75 2.58 14.67 2.85
N LEU A 76 2.19 15.94 2.69
CA LEU A 76 1.11 16.55 3.47
C LEU A 76 -0.29 16.05 3.10
N ILE A 77 -0.59 15.92 1.81
CA ILE A 77 -1.95 15.67 1.32
C ILE A 77 -2.15 14.20 0.94
N GLY A 78 -1.09 13.52 0.49
CA GLY A 78 -1.15 12.10 0.14
C GLY A 78 -0.89 11.18 1.33
N ILE A 79 0.27 11.35 1.98
CA ILE A 79 0.80 10.37 2.95
C ILE A 79 0.34 10.64 4.38
N LEU A 80 0.42 11.89 4.85
CA LEU A 80 0.14 12.26 6.23
C LEU A 80 -1.28 11.86 6.70
N PRO A 81 -2.36 12.03 5.91
CA PRO A 81 -3.69 11.62 6.33
C PRO A 81 -3.79 10.11 6.58
N ALA A 82 -3.10 9.28 5.77
CA ALA A 82 -3.05 7.84 5.98
C ALA A 82 -2.30 7.48 7.27
N ILE A 83 -1.15 8.13 7.53
CA ILE A 83 -0.40 7.94 8.78
C ILE A 83 -1.24 8.33 10.00
N LEU A 84 -1.95 9.47 9.95
CA LEU A 84 -2.83 9.91 11.03
C LEU A 84 -3.94 8.89 11.32
N VAL A 85 -4.58 8.35 10.28
CA VAL A 85 -5.60 7.31 10.44
C VAL A 85 -5.01 6.06 11.09
N ILE A 86 -3.81 5.61 10.68
CA ILE A 86 -3.13 4.47 11.31
C ILE A 86 -2.89 4.74 12.79
N ILE A 87 -2.33 5.91 13.15
CA ILE A 87 -2.07 6.29 14.54
C ILE A 87 -3.39 6.32 15.34
N LEU A 88 -4.46 6.91 14.79
CA LEU A 88 -5.76 6.97 15.46
C LEU A 88 -6.38 5.59 15.69
N LEU A 89 -6.21 4.65 14.75
CA LEU A 89 -6.68 3.28 14.92
C LEU A 89 -5.94 2.58 16.08
N PHE A 90 -4.64 2.79 16.22
CA PHE A 90 -3.86 2.24 17.34
C PHE A 90 -4.02 3.02 18.65
N ALA A 91 -4.40 4.30 18.62
CA ALA A 91 -4.58 5.10 19.82
C ALA A 91 -5.95 4.88 20.48
N THR A 92 -6.99 4.60 19.70
CA THR A 92 -8.37 4.50 20.20
C THR A 92 -8.79 3.06 20.49
N SER A 93 -9.55 2.84 21.57
CA SER A 93 -10.04 1.50 21.94
C SER A 93 -10.92 0.87 20.85
N LYS A 94 -11.73 1.69 20.18
CA LYS A 94 -12.57 1.24 19.05
C LYS A 94 -11.75 0.86 17.82
N GLY A 95 -10.62 1.54 17.58
CA GLY A 95 -9.71 1.24 16.49
C GLY A 95 -8.97 -0.07 16.71
N LYS A 96 -8.45 -0.30 17.93
CA LYS A 96 -7.83 -1.59 18.31
C LYS A 96 -8.80 -2.76 18.15
N GLN A 97 -10.03 -2.63 18.67
CA GLN A 97 -11.09 -3.64 18.50
C GLN A 97 -11.39 -3.93 17.02
N PHE A 98 -11.33 -2.92 16.16
CA PHE A 98 -11.50 -3.12 14.72
C PHE A 98 -10.34 -3.93 14.15
N ILE A 99 -9.09 -3.57 14.44
CA ILE A 99 -7.89 -4.28 13.97
C ILE A 99 -7.89 -5.73 14.44
N ASP A 100 -8.17 -5.97 15.73
CA ASP A 100 -8.15 -7.31 16.34
C ASP A 100 -9.22 -8.25 15.75
N SER A 101 -10.26 -7.69 15.12
CA SER A 101 -11.33 -8.45 14.48
C SER A 101 -11.08 -8.80 13.01
N LEU A 102 -9.98 -8.33 12.42
CA LEU A 102 -9.65 -8.61 11.03
C LEU A 102 -8.97 -9.99 10.88
N PRO A 103 -9.37 -10.81 9.90
CA PRO A 103 -8.80 -12.13 9.72
C PRO A 103 -7.37 -12.03 9.18
N LEU A 104 -6.39 -12.38 10.02
CA LEU A 104 -4.95 -12.32 9.69
C LEU A 104 -4.60 -13.10 8.42
N LYS A 105 -5.28 -14.21 8.15
CA LYS A 105 -5.10 -15.02 6.93
C LYS A 105 -5.36 -14.19 5.67
N ASN A 106 -6.47 -13.47 5.62
CA ASN A 106 -6.86 -12.69 4.44
C ASN A 106 -5.97 -11.45 4.30
N LEU A 107 -5.61 -10.81 5.42
CA LEU A 107 -4.62 -9.72 5.42
C LEU A 107 -3.28 -10.19 4.87
N THR A 108 -2.84 -11.40 5.22
CA THR A 108 -1.59 -11.98 4.67
C THR A 108 -1.70 -12.17 3.15
N TYR A 109 -2.81 -12.69 2.64
CA TYR A 109 -3.03 -12.80 1.18
C TYR A 109 -3.03 -11.45 0.47
N LEU A 110 -3.46 -10.37 1.13
CA LEU A 110 -3.43 -9.02 0.56
C LEU A 110 -1.99 -8.59 0.18
N HIS A 111 -0.95 -9.18 0.79
CA HIS A 111 0.43 -8.88 0.41
C HIS A 111 0.77 -9.28 -1.03
N ILE A 112 0.01 -10.18 -1.66
CA ILE A 112 0.19 -10.60 -3.07
C ILE A 112 0.09 -9.41 -4.03
N VAL A 113 -0.72 -8.40 -3.68
CA VAL A 113 -0.88 -7.16 -4.45
C VAL A 113 0.46 -6.46 -4.71
N ARG A 114 1.49 -6.69 -3.89
CA ARG A 114 2.83 -6.16 -4.14
C ARG A 114 3.41 -6.60 -5.48
N ILE A 115 3.13 -7.82 -5.94
CA ILE A 115 3.68 -8.34 -7.20
C ILE A 115 3.26 -7.47 -8.40
N PRO A 116 1.96 -7.24 -8.67
CA PRO A 116 1.58 -6.37 -9.79
C PRO A 116 2.03 -4.91 -9.58
N VAL A 117 2.09 -4.41 -8.35
CA VAL A 117 2.62 -3.06 -8.07
C VAL A 117 4.09 -2.95 -8.46
N GLU A 118 4.92 -3.94 -8.10
CA GLU A 118 6.35 -3.96 -8.45
C GLU A 118 6.57 -4.09 -9.96
N ILE A 119 5.74 -4.86 -10.67
CA ILE A 119 5.76 -4.93 -12.14
C ILE A 119 5.46 -3.56 -12.76
N VAL A 120 4.48 -2.84 -12.22
CA VAL A 120 4.17 -1.47 -12.65
C VAL A 120 5.34 -0.52 -12.39
N LEU A 121 5.97 -0.59 -11.22
CA LEU A 121 7.16 0.21 -10.90
C LEU A 121 8.31 -0.08 -11.87
N PHE A 122 8.53 -1.36 -12.19
CA PHE A 122 9.54 -1.74 -13.17
C PHE A 122 9.24 -1.18 -14.57
N TRP A 123 7.98 -1.21 -15.03
CA TRP A 123 7.62 -0.56 -16.30
C TRP A 123 7.79 0.96 -16.26
N LEU A 124 7.54 1.61 -15.12
CA LEU A 124 7.82 3.04 -14.95
C LEU A 124 9.33 3.33 -15.06
N PHE A 125 10.18 2.46 -14.52
CA PHE A 125 11.63 2.56 -14.67
C PHE A 125 12.08 2.40 -16.12
N LEU A 126 11.55 1.40 -16.85
CA LEU A 126 11.84 1.23 -18.28
C LEU A 126 11.45 2.46 -19.12
N ASN A 127 10.42 3.21 -18.67
CA ASN A 127 9.98 4.46 -19.27
C ASN A 127 10.67 5.71 -18.67
N LYS A 128 11.74 5.53 -17.87
CA LYS A 128 12.54 6.60 -17.23
C LYS A 128 11.73 7.54 -16.32
N ALA A 129 10.58 7.08 -15.85
CA ALA A 129 9.68 7.86 -14.98
C ALA A 129 10.09 7.79 -13.50
N ILE A 130 10.77 6.71 -13.09
CA ILE A 130 11.28 6.51 -11.73
C ILE A 130 12.71 5.95 -11.78
N PRO A 131 13.54 6.13 -10.73
CA PRO A 131 14.88 5.56 -10.68
C PRO A 131 14.87 4.05 -10.41
N GLU A 132 15.93 3.36 -10.85
CA GLU A 132 16.15 1.92 -10.66
C GLU A 132 16.05 1.50 -9.19
N LEU A 133 16.51 2.37 -8.28
CA LEU A 133 16.48 2.16 -6.82
C LEU A 133 15.07 1.87 -6.26
N MET A 134 14.00 2.33 -6.93
CA MET A 134 12.61 2.07 -6.55
C MET A 134 12.05 0.74 -7.06
N THR A 135 12.81 0.00 -7.87
CA THR A 135 12.38 -1.27 -8.46
C THR A 135 13.00 -2.47 -7.74
N PHE A 136 12.50 -3.66 -8.05
CA PHE A 136 13.04 -4.92 -7.54
C PHE A 136 14.45 -5.26 -8.04
N GLU A 137 14.93 -4.64 -9.13
CA GLU A 137 16.33 -4.76 -9.56
C GLU A 137 17.26 -3.93 -8.67
N GLY A 138 16.75 -2.84 -8.10
CA GLY A 138 17.46 -1.99 -7.16
C GLY A 138 17.34 -2.46 -5.71
N ARG A 139 16.69 -1.63 -4.87
CA ARG A 139 16.60 -1.88 -3.41
C ARG A 139 15.20 -2.25 -2.94
N ASN A 140 14.25 -2.44 -3.85
CA ASN A 140 12.85 -2.72 -3.52
C ASN A 140 12.52 -4.21 -3.55
N PHE A 141 12.77 -4.92 -2.46
CA PHE A 141 12.47 -6.37 -2.39
C PHE A 141 11.02 -6.69 -1.98
N ASP A 142 10.07 -5.75 -2.10
CA ASP A 142 8.66 -5.99 -1.77
C ASP A 142 8.02 -7.09 -2.63
N ILE A 143 8.57 -7.37 -3.81
CA ILE A 143 8.15 -8.52 -4.65
C ILE A 143 8.33 -9.85 -3.91
N VAL A 144 9.39 -9.98 -3.10
CA VAL A 144 9.66 -11.18 -2.30
C VAL A 144 8.61 -11.33 -1.21
N ALA A 145 8.21 -10.24 -0.57
CA ALA A 145 7.11 -10.24 0.39
C ALA A 145 5.78 -10.66 -0.29
N GLY A 146 5.53 -10.20 -1.51
CA GLY A 146 4.35 -10.59 -2.29
C GLY A 146 4.32 -12.07 -2.67
N ILE A 147 5.45 -12.63 -3.13
CA ILE A 147 5.57 -14.04 -3.54
C ILE A 147 5.52 -14.98 -2.33
N THR A 148 6.10 -14.58 -1.20
CA THR A 148 6.12 -15.41 0.02
C THR A 148 4.80 -15.36 0.79
N ALA A 149 3.97 -14.34 0.59
CA ALA A 149 2.67 -14.18 1.23
C ALA A 149 1.73 -15.40 1.13
N PRO A 150 1.45 -16.01 -0.04
CA PRO A 150 0.58 -17.18 -0.13
C PRO A 150 1.14 -18.41 0.60
N ILE A 151 2.47 -18.58 0.59
CA ILE A 151 3.15 -19.66 1.30
C ILE A 151 2.91 -19.49 2.81
N VAL A 152 3.17 -18.29 3.34
CA VAL A 152 2.96 -17.96 4.75
C VAL A 152 1.48 -18.04 5.14
N ALA A 153 0.57 -17.58 4.27
CA ALA A 153 -0.87 -17.63 4.52
C ALA A 153 -1.40 -19.08 4.57
N TYR A 154 -0.93 -19.95 3.67
CA TYR A 154 -1.33 -21.35 3.60
C TYR A 154 -0.73 -22.17 4.76
N PHE A 155 0.59 -22.12 4.94
CA PHE A 155 1.27 -22.92 5.97
C PHE A 155 1.09 -22.37 7.39
N GLY A 156 0.91 -21.05 7.53
CA GLY A 156 0.72 -20.39 8.82
C GLY A 156 -0.68 -20.52 9.37
N PHE A 157 -1.69 -20.30 8.54
CA PHE A 157 -3.08 -20.21 9.04
C PHE A 157 -3.98 -21.35 8.58
N THR A 158 -3.70 -22.02 7.46
CA THR A 158 -4.57 -23.11 6.96
C THR A 158 -4.11 -24.48 7.42
N LYS A 159 -2.81 -24.77 7.35
CA LYS A 159 -2.21 -26.02 7.82
C LYS A 159 -1.67 -25.94 9.26
N VAL A 160 -1.57 -24.73 9.83
CA VAL A 160 -1.02 -24.43 11.18
C VAL A 160 0.32 -25.15 11.44
N LYS A 161 1.20 -25.17 10.44
CA LYS A 161 2.53 -25.81 10.54
C LYS A 161 3.62 -24.83 10.95
N LEU A 162 3.40 -23.52 10.77
CA LEU A 162 4.37 -22.49 11.12
C LEU A 162 4.13 -21.97 12.54
N ASN A 163 5.21 -21.86 13.31
CA ASN A 163 5.19 -21.25 14.63
C ASN A 163 4.84 -19.75 14.52
N ARG A 164 4.07 -19.23 15.48
CA ARG A 164 3.73 -17.80 15.61
C ARG A 164 4.96 -16.89 15.53
N ARG A 165 6.10 -17.33 16.08
CA ARG A 165 7.37 -16.57 15.98
C ARG A 165 7.83 -16.35 14.55
N ILE A 166 7.64 -17.34 13.66
CA ILE A 166 8.04 -17.24 12.26
C ILE A 166 7.12 -16.28 11.50
N ILE A 167 5.81 -16.34 11.78
CA ILE A 167 4.83 -15.40 11.19
C ILE A 167 5.15 -13.96 11.65
N LEU A 168 5.49 -13.75 12.92
CA LEU A 168 5.91 -12.44 13.43
C LEU A 168 7.20 -11.96 12.77
N LEU A 169 8.22 -12.82 12.68
CA LEU A 169 9.49 -12.50 12.01
C LEU A 169 9.26 -12.10 10.56
N TRP A 170 8.41 -12.83 9.83
CA TRP A 170 8.05 -12.50 8.44
C TRP A 170 7.36 -11.14 8.34
N ASN A 171 6.45 -10.80 9.27
CA ASN A 171 5.83 -9.48 9.30
C ASN A 171 6.85 -8.36 9.59
N PHE A 172 7.80 -8.58 10.50
CA PHE A 172 8.88 -7.63 10.76
C PHE A 172 9.77 -7.42 9.54
N ILE A 173 10.10 -8.49 8.81
CA ILE A 173 10.84 -8.40 7.55
C ILE A 173 10.04 -7.59 6.53
N CYS A 174 8.75 -7.89 6.34
CA CYS A 174 7.88 -7.14 5.42
C CYS A 174 7.78 -5.66 5.79
N LEU A 175 7.73 -5.33 7.08
CA LEU A 175 7.72 -3.96 7.56
C LEU A 175 9.06 -3.25 7.27
N GLY A 176 10.17 -3.94 7.48
CA GLY A 176 11.51 -3.42 7.16
C GLY A 176 11.68 -3.14 5.66
N LEU A 177 11.16 -4.02 4.80
CA LEU A 177 11.15 -3.82 3.35
C LEU A 177 10.30 -2.60 2.96
N LEU A 178 9.09 -2.49 3.53
CA LEU A 178 8.22 -1.34 3.31
C LEU A 178 8.87 -0.02 3.73
N LEU A 179 9.53 0.00 4.90
CA LEU A 179 10.24 1.19 5.37
C LEU A 179 11.41 1.55 4.44
N ASN A 180 12.14 0.56 3.93
CA ASN A 180 13.23 0.76 2.99
C ASN A 180 12.74 1.47 1.72
N ILE A 181 11.67 0.98 1.09
CA ILE A 181 11.13 1.63 -0.11
C ILE A 181 10.53 3.01 0.18
N VAL A 182 9.84 3.20 1.31
CA VAL A 182 9.29 4.52 1.68
C VAL A 182 10.40 5.55 1.87
N ILE A 183 11.50 5.19 2.54
CA ILE A 183 12.64 6.09 2.73
C ILE A 183 13.30 6.41 1.38
N ASN A 184 13.57 5.40 0.55
CA ASN A 184 14.17 5.64 -0.78
C ASN A 184 13.26 6.46 -1.67
N ALA A 185 11.94 6.24 -1.60
CA ALA A 185 10.95 7.00 -2.35
C ALA A 185 10.95 8.48 -1.96
N LEU A 186 11.02 8.77 -0.65
CA LEU A 186 11.11 10.15 -0.16
C LEU A 186 12.42 10.82 -0.56
N LEU A 187 13.55 10.10 -0.54
CA LEU A 187 14.86 10.62 -0.94
C LEU A 187 15.00 10.83 -2.45
N SER A 188 14.29 10.03 -3.24
CA SER A 188 14.37 10.08 -4.71
C SER A 188 13.27 10.95 -5.33
N ALA A 189 12.25 11.33 -4.56
CA ALA A 189 11.21 12.23 -5.03
C ALA A 189 11.79 13.66 -5.14
N PRO A 190 11.52 14.37 -6.26
CA PRO A 190 12.01 15.73 -6.47
C PRO A 190 11.43 16.65 -5.39
N SER A 191 12.22 16.85 -4.35
CA SER A 191 11.84 17.54 -3.13
C SER A 191 13.03 18.34 -2.61
N PRO A 192 12.84 19.31 -1.70
CA PRO A 192 13.92 20.13 -1.17
C PRO A 192 15.01 19.31 -0.43
N ILE A 193 14.71 18.04 -0.11
CA ILE A 193 15.62 17.09 0.54
C ILE A 193 16.67 16.56 -0.45
N GLN A 194 16.37 16.52 -1.76
CA GLN A 194 17.23 15.96 -2.81
C GLN A 194 18.24 16.98 -3.37
N LYS A 195 18.82 17.82 -2.51
CA LYS A 195 19.92 18.74 -2.86
C LYS A 195 21.27 18.03 -2.86
#